data_AF-A0A932TX23-F1
#
_entry.id   AF-A0A932TX23-F1
#
_cell.length_a   1.000
_cell.length_b   1.000
_cell.length_c   1.000
_cell.angle_alpha   90.00
_cell.angle_beta   90.00
_cell.angle_gamma   90.00
#
_symmetry.space_group_name_H-M   'P 1'
#
loop_
_entity.id
_entity.type
_entity.pdbx_description
1 polymer ?
#
loop_
_entity_poly.entity_id
_entity_poly.type
_entity_poly.pdbx_seq_one_letter_code
_entity_poly.pdbx_strand_id
1 'polypeptide(L)'
;MQTFSKRNNLKGEYSGYGRASLSLRNRLLQLYGLPYSGNEFHFGLGNTNWIHEIAFSKDLQMHFGRIIPIEAFRDESLTTYDEIFDFIELYYARAVEDLDGHKRLILIRDIVTAFNSSGSVYEFSNDGEVILRIDDDTAEKITEVDTILKPFPEAQEVYRDCARGLFTRSKVPKNVVGDMYVVFEEYLKKVVIKVQ
;
A
#
# COMPACT_ATOMS: atom_id res chain seq x y z
N MET A 1 -22.52 4.79 26.19
CA MET A 1 -21.55 5.01 25.08
C MET A 1 -22.01 4.23 23.86
N GLN A 2 -22.94 4.77 23.07
CA GLN A 2 -23.61 4.08 21.96
C GLN A 2 -23.49 4.85 20.63
N THR A 3 -22.47 5.69 20.50
CA THR A 3 -22.44 6.79 19.51
C THR A 3 -21.90 6.39 18.13
N PHE A 4 -21.50 5.13 17.90
CA PHE A 4 -20.86 4.72 16.63
C PHE A 4 -21.46 3.50 15.92
N SER A 5 -22.63 2.98 16.34
CA SER A 5 -23.32 1.93 15.57
C SER A 5 -23.86 2.42 14.21
N LYS A 6 -23.82 3.73 13.94
CA LYS A 6 -24.32 4.37 12.72
C LYS A 6 -23.24 4.84 11.71
N ARG A 7 -21.96 4.50 11.91
CA ARG A 7 -20.91 4.70 10.87
C ARG A 7 -20.79 3.53 9.89
N ASN A 8 -21.75 2.61 9.90
CA ASN A 8 -22.02 1.78 8.72
C ASN A 8 -22.49 2.69 7.58
N ASN A 9 -21.73 2.71 6.47
CA ASN A 9 -22.09 3.26 5.16
C ASN A 9 -21.67 4.70 4.83
N LEU A 10 -20.45 5.11 5.16
CA LEU A 10 -19.78 6.16 4.36
C LEU A 10 -19.24 5.52 3.08
N LYS A 11 -20.06 5.59 2.02
CA LYS A 11 -19.73 5.53 0.58
C LYS A 11 -18.66 4.50 0.14
N GLY A 12 -19.14 3.34 -0.31
CA GLY A 12 -18.81 2.74 -1.62
C GLY A 12 -17.42 2.15 -1.91
N GLU A 13 -16.31 2.72 -1.42
CA GLU A 13 -14.96 2.29 -1.83
C GLU A 13 -13.94 2.30 -0.69
N TYR A 14 -14.41 2.25 0.57
CA TYR A 14 -13.53 2.08 1.72
C TYR A 14 -13.84 0.73 2.37
N SER A 15 -13.05 -0.31 2.05
CA SER A 15 -13.17 -1.60 2.75
C SER A 15 -12.74 -1.50 4.22
N GLY A 16 -12.26 -0.33 4.68
CA GLY A 16 -12.23 0.08 6.08
C GLY A 16 -11.31 -0.73 7.00
N TYR A 17 -10.69 -1.80 6.51
CA TYR A 17 -10.04 -2.77 7.39
C TYR A 17 -8.85 -3.45 6.71
N GLY A 18 -7.66 -2.85 6.90
CA GLY A 18 -6.38 -3.51 7.18
C GLY A 18 -5.79 -4.45 6.12
N ARG A 19 -4.50 -4.26 5.82
CA ARG A 19 -3.67 -5.05 4.86
C ARG A 19 -3.98 -4.75 3.39
N ALA A 20 -3.10 -5.18 2.50
CA ALA A 20 -3.37 -5.19 1.07
C ALA A 20 -4.58 -6.10 0.95
N SER A 21 -5.74 -5.51 0.65
CA SER A 21 -6.99 -6.25 0.73
C SER A 21 -6.85 -7.50 -0.12
N LEU A 22 -7.44 -8.62 0.32
CA LEU A 22 -7.50 -9.83 -0.50
C LEU A 22 -7.99 -9.51 -1.93
N SER A 23 -8.87 -8.51 -2.08
CA SER A 23 -9.27 -7.96 -3.38
C SER A 23 -8.11 -7.34 -4.17
N LEU A 24 -7.32 -6.45 -3.56
CA LEU A 24 -6.14 -5.86 -4.19
C LEU A 24 -5.12 -6.95 -4.55
N ARG A 25 -4.76 -7.83 -3.60
CA ARG A 25 -3.85 -8.96 -3.84
C ARG A 25 -4.32 -9.84 -4.99
N ASN A 26 -5.59 -10.24 -4.99
CA ASN A 26 -6.15 -11.07 -6.05
C ASN A 26 -6.16 -10.37 -7.41
N ARG A 27 -6.45 -9.06 -7.47
CA ARG A 27 -6.43 -8.29 -8.72
C ARG A 27 -5.00 -8.08 -9.22
N LEU A 28 -4.07 -7.71 -8.35
CA LEU A 28 -2.65 -7.61 -8.68
C LEU A 28 -2.10 -8.96 -9.18
N LEU A 29 -2.56 -10.07 -8.59
CA LEU A 29 -2.21 -11.43 -9.01
C LEU A 29 -3.13 -11.99 -10.08
N GLN A 30 -4.07 -11.22 -10.62
CA GLN A 30 -4.70 -11.47 -11.92
C GLN A 30 -3.91 -10.80 -13.05
N LEU A 31 -3.06 -9.82 -12.71
CA LEU A 31 -2.02 -9.35 -13.63
C LEU A 31 -0.91 -10.40 -13.80
N TYR A 32 -0.81 -11.35 -12.86
CA TYR A 32 -0.05 -12.59 -13.01
C TYR A 32 -0.70 -13.45 -14.11
N GLY A 33 0.04 -13.71 -15.18
CA GLY A 33 -0.52 -14.18 -16.44
C GLY A 33 -0.99 -15.63 -16.43
N LEU A 34 -1.46 -16.05 -17.60
CA LEU A 34 -1.93 -17.41 -17.87
C LEU A 34 -0.76 -18.29 -18.37
N PRO A 35 -0.81 -19.61 -18.18
CA PRO A 35 0.21 -20.51 -18.68
C PRO A 35 0.34 -20.40 -20.20
N TYR A 36 1.57 -20.19 -20.69
CA TYR A 36 1.84 -19.93 -22.11
C TYR A 36 2.09 -21.22 -22.91
N SER A 37 2.92 -22.11 -22.36
CA SER A 37 3.16 -23.46 -22.91
C SER A 37 4.00 -24.29 -21.93
N GLY A 38 3.61 -25.54 -21.67
CA GLY A 38 4.39 -26.43 -20.80
C GLY A 38 4.44 -25.95 -19.33
N ASN A 39 5.65 -25.68 -18.82
CA ASN A 39 5.94 -25.29 -17.43
C ASN A 39 6.37 -23.81 -17.27
N GLU A 40 6.25 -22.98 -18.31
CA GLU A 40 6.69 -21.57 -18.27
C GLU A 40 5.48 -20.64 -18.05
N PHE A 41 5.48 -19.91 -16.94
CA PHE A 41 4.52 -18.82 -16.71
C PHE A 41 5.11 -17.51 -17.24
N HIS A 42 4.23 -16.67 -17.77
CA HIS A 42 4.55 -15.34 -18.24
C HIS A 42 3.60 -14.34 -17.59
N PHE A 43 4.11 -13.16 -17.24
CA PHE A 43 3.30 -12.16 -16.53
C PHE A 43 2.68 -11.14 -17.47
N GLY A 44 1.36 -10.96 -17.37
CA GLY A 44 0.60 -10.05 -18.20
C GLY A 44 -0.88 -10.43 -18.30
N LEU A 45 -1.77 -9.44 -18.41
CA LEU A 45 -3.16 -9.69 -18.78
C LEU A 45 -3.23 -10.13 -20.25
N GLY A 46 -3.57 -11.41 -20.46
CA GLY A 46 -3.80 -12.05 -21.75
C GLY A 46 -2.61 -12.03 -22.68
N ASN A 47 -1.72 -13.03 -22.64
CA ASN A 47 -0.69 -13.41 -23.63
C ASN A 47 0.01 -12.27 -24.43
N THR A 48 0.11 -11.05 -23.92
CA THR A 48 0.54 -9.88 -24.72
C THR A 48 1.62 -9.07 -24.03
N ASN A 49 1.66 -9.06 -22.70
CA ASN A 49 2.75 -8.52 -21.88
C ASN A 49 3.57 -9.73 -21.41
N TRP A 50 4.86 -9.78 -21.72
CA TRP A 50 5.73 -10.93 -21.42
C TRP A 50 6.87 -10.46 -20.53
N ILE A 51 6.83 -10.84 -19.26
CA ILE A 51 8.01 -10.86 -18.39
C ILE A 51 8.30 -12.33 -18.10
N HIS A 52 9.58 -12.72 -18.11
CA HIS A 52 9.97 -14.10 -17.82
C HIS A 52 9.89 -14.41 -16.31
N GLU A 53 9.14 -15.43 -15.92
CA GLU A 53 9.01 -15.88 -14.52
C GLU A 53 10.34 -16.14 -13.83
N ILE A 54 11.25 -16.81 -14.51
CA ILE A 54 12.57 -17.13 -13.94
C ILE A 54 13.37 -15.86 -13.65
N ALA A 55 13.35 -14.89 -14.57
CA ALA A 55 14.06 -13.63 -14.40
C ALA A 55 13.47 -12.81 -13.26
N PHE A 56 12.13 -12.68 -13.24
CA PHE A 56 11.46 -11.92 -12.20
C PHE A 56 11.56 -12.59 -10.82
N SER A 57 11.47 -13.93 -10.74
CA SER A 57 11.68 -14.68 -9.49
C SER A 57 13.08 -14.44 -8.93
N LYS A 58 14.09 -14.31 -9.80
CA LYS A 58 15.45 -13.96 -9.41
C LYS A 58 15.53 -12.53 -8.85
N ASP A 59 14.83 -11.57 -9.45
CA ASP A 59 14.75 -10.20 -8.93
C ASP A 59 14.11 -10.14 -7.55
N LEU A 60 12.98 -10.84 -7.37
CA LEU A 60 12.31 -10.96 -6.07
C LEU A 60 13.26 -11.56 -5.03
N GLN A 61 13.97 -12.63 -5.38
CA GLN A 61 14.94 -13.25 -4.47
C GLN A 61 16.08 -12.30 -4.11
N MET A 62 16.59 -11.52 -5.08
CA MET A 62 17.64 -10.54 -4.84
C MET A 62 17.16 -9.39 -3.95
N HIS A 63 15.96 -8.88 -4.18
CA HIS A 63 15.37 -7.77 -3.41
C HIS A 63 15.05 -8.18 -1.97
N PHE A 64 14.36 -9.31 -1.78
CA PHE A 64 13.93 -9.75 -0.44
C PHE A 64 14.99 -10.56 0.32
N GLY A 65 16.09 -10.97 -0.33
CA GLY A 65 17.11 -11.83 0.26
C GLY A 65 16.64 -13.24 0.62
N ARG A 66 15.42 -13.62 0.19
CA ARG A 66 14.79 -14.92 0.43
C ARG A 66 13.96 -15.34 -0.78
N ILE A 67 13.80 -16.65 -0.98
CA ILE A 67 12.91 -17.17 -2.02
C ILE A 67 11.46 -16.94 -1.57
N ILE A 68 10.70 -16.18 -2.37
CA ILE A 68 9.27 -15.97 -2.18
C ILE A 68 8.58 -16.45 -3.47
N PRO A 69 7.84 -17.57 -3.44
CA PRO A 69 7.06 -17.99 -4.60
C PRO A 69 5.95 -16.96 -4.85
N ILE A 70 5.58 -16.77 -6.11
CA ILE A 70 4.69 -15.65 -6.49
C ILE A 70 3.28 -15.86 -5.94
N GLU A 71 2.88 -17.11 -5.76
CA GLU A 71 1.64 -17.51 -5.09
C GLU A 71 1.58 -17.01 -3.64
N ALA A 72 2.73 -16.80 -2.98
CA ALA A 72 2.77 -16.30 -1.60
C ALA A 72 2.20 -14.88 -1.47
N PHE A 73 2.22 -14.08 -2.53
CA PHE A 73 1.60 -12.75 -2.52
C PHE A 73 0.06 -12.80 -2.45
N ARG A 74 -0.56 -13.96 -2.74
CA ARG A 74 -2.02 -14.19 -2.55
C ARG A 74 -2.36 -14.35 -1.07
N ASP A 75 -1.40 -14.79 -0.26
CA ASP A 75 -1.62 -15.18 1.12
C ASP A 75 -1.07 -14.11 2.09
N GLU A 76 -1.98 -13.55 2.89
CA GLU A 76 -1.64 -12.54 3.90
C GLU A 76 -0.79 -13.07 5.05
N SER A 77 -0.67 -14.38 5.21
CA SER A 77 0.20 -15.01 6.21
C SER A 77 1.65 -15.19 5.73
N LEU A 78 1.89 -15.11 4.42
CA LEU A 78 3.20 -15.38 3.82
C LEU A 78 3.95 -14.13 3.39
N THR A 79 3.22 -13.03 3.18
CA THR A 79 3.77 -11.75 2.70
C THR A 79 3.26 -10.55 3.48
N THR A 80 4.16 -9.63 3.79
CA THR A 80 3.87 -8.37 4.48
C THR A 80 3.28 -7.34 3.51
N TYR A 81 2.91 -6.18 4.07
CA TYR A 81 2.20 -5.14 3.32
C TYR A 81 3.10 -4.40 2.32
N ASP A 82 4.30 -4.05 2.77
CA ASP A 82 5.40 -3.50 1.98
C ASP A 82 5.87 -4.46 0.89
N GLU A 83 6.00 -5.76 1.20
CA GLU A 83 6.44 -6.77 0.22
C GLU A 83 5.55 -6.82 -1.04
N ILE A 84 4.25 -6.55 -0.91
CA ILE A 84 3.32 -6.55 -2.06
C ILE A 84 3.50 -5.32 -2.92
N PHE A 85 3.79 -4.18 -2.30
CA PHE A 85 4.05 -2.95 -3.04
C PHE A 85 5.40 -3.03 -3.73
N ASP A 86 6.43 -3.50 -3.04
CA ASP A 86 7.74 -3.79 -3.61
C ASP A 86 7.63 -4.77 -4.79
N PHE A 87 6.80 -5.83 -4.67
CA PHE A 87 6.51 -6.74 -5.77
C PHE A 87 5.97 -6.01 -7.01
N ILE A 88 5.06 -5.06 -6.85
CA ILE A 88 4.48 -4.29 -7.98
C ILE A 88 5.49 -3.33 -8.59
N GLU A 89 6.30 -2.66 -7.77
CA GLU A 89 7.36 -1.76 -8.22
C GLU A 89 8.42 -2.53 -9.00
N LEU A 90 8.86 -3.69 -8.49
CA LEU A 90 9.77 -4.60 -9.20
C LEU A 90 9.16 -5.13 -10.49
N TYR A 91 7.87 -5.48 -10.45
CA TYR A 91 7.16 -5.97 -11.62
C TYR A 91 7.13 -4.91 -12.73
N TYR A 92 6.88 -3.66 -12.37
CA TYR A 92 6.95 -2.55 -13.30
C TYR A 92 8.37 -2.26 -13.78
N ALA A 93 9.38 -2.28 -12.91
CA ALA A 93 10.78 -2.07 -13.29
C ALA A 93 11.21 -3.10 -14.35
N ARG A 94 10.86 -4.37 -14.14
CA ARG A 94 11.10 -5.43 -15.12
C ARG A 94 10.30 -5.22 -16.41
N ALA A 95 9.06 -4.73 -16.31
CA ALA A 95 8.26 -4.37 -17.49
C ALA A 95 8.89 -3.25 -18.32
N VAL A 96 9.58 -2.31 -17.68
CA VAL A 96 10.31 -1.24 -18.37
C VAL A 96 11.43 -1.82 -19.24
N GLU A 97 12.10 -2.86 -18.78
CA GLU A 97 13.18 -3.54 -19.49
C GLU A 97 12.67 -4.47 -20.60
N ASP A 98 11.63 -5.25 -20.33
CA ASP A 98 11.21 -6.36 -21.18
C ASP A 98 10.10 -5.99 -22.20
N LEU A 99 9.32 -4.94 -21.94
CA LEU A 99 8.15 -4.59 -22.74
C LEU A 99 8.34 -3.33 -23.58
N ASP A 100 7.72 -3.33 -24.77
CA ASP A 100 7.60 -2.12 -25.58
C ASP A 100 6.67 -1.07 -24.94
N GLY A 101 6.76 0.17 -25.41
CA GLY A 101 6.01 1.30 -24.85
C GLY A 101 4.49 1.11 -24.81
N HIS A 102 3.90 0.42 -25.79
CA HIS A 102 2.46 0.20 -25.82
C HIS A 102 2.02 -0.80 -24.74
N LYS A 103 2.74 -1.91 -24.63
CA LYS A 103 2.51 -2.94 -23.59
C LYS A 103 2.72 -2.39 -22.19
N ARG A 104 3.74 -1.56 -21.98
CA ARG A 104 3.98 -0.86 -20.71
C ARG A 104 2.80 0.02 -20.30
N LEU A 105 2.24 0.78 -21.24
CA LEU A 105 1.06 1.63 -20.97
C LEU A 105 -0.18 0.82 -20.58
N ILE A 106 -0.39 -0.34 -21.21
CA ILE A 106 -1.48 -1.26 -20.83
C ILE A 106 -1.27 -1.75 -19.40
N LEU A 107 -0.06 -2.23 -19.07
CA LEU A 107 0.27 -2.70 -17.73
C LEU A 107 0.04 -1.61 -16.66
N ILE A 108 0.53 -0.39 -16.88
CA ILE A 108 0.32 0.74 -15.95
C ILE A 108 -1.18 0.95 -15.73
N ARG A 109 -1.97 0.98 -16.80
CA ARG A 109 -3.42 1.17 -16.71
C ARG A 109 -4.07 0.07 -15.88
N ASP A 110 -3.63 -1.17 -16.03
CA ASP A 110 -4.19 -2.30 -15.29
C ASP A 110 -3.83 -2.24 -13.80
N ILE A 111 -2.58 -1.90 -13.47
CA ILE A 111 -2.13 -1.66 -12.08
C ILE A 111 -2.95 -0.52 -11.46
N VAL A 112 -3.01 0.64 -12.10
CA VAL A 112 -3.78 1.80 -11.61
C VAL A 112 -5.26 1.45 -11.40
N THR A 113 -5.84 0.68 -12.34
CA THR A 113 -7.23 0.21 -12.23
C THR A 113 -7.42 -0.72 -11.04
N ALA A 114 -6.46 -1.61 -10.76
CA ALA A 114 -6.49 -2.49 -9.60
C ALA A 114 -6.46 -1.70 -8.28
N PHE A 115 -5.58 -0.70 -8.16
CA PHE A 115 -5.52 0.19 -6.99
C PHE A 115 -6.84 0.94 -6.78
N ASN A 116 -7.33 1.63 -7.81
CA ASN A 116 -8.59 2.39 -7.75
C ASN A 116 -9.78 1.53 -7.38
N SER A 117 -9.95 0.39 -8.06
CA SER A 117 -11.09 -0.50 -7.84
C SER A 117 -11.06 -1.24 -6.50
N SER A 118 -9.90 -1.25 -5.82
CA SER A 118 -9.74 -1.89 -4.51
C SER A 118 -10.00 -0.94 -3.34
N GLY A 119 -10.15 0.37 -3.60
CA GLY A 119 -10.26 1.37 -2.55
C GLY A 119 -8.95 1.58 -1.78
N SER A 120 -7.80 1.38 -2.45
CA SER A 120 -6.50 1.56 -1.81
C SER A 120 -6.29 3.02 -1.40
N VAL A 121 -5.70 3.23 -0.22
CA VAL A 121 -5.20 4.55 0.24
C VAL A 121 -3.86 4.90 -0.39
N TYR A 122 -3.30 3.99 -1.19
CA TYR A 122 -2.11 4.18 -2.01
C TYR A 122 -2.51 4.20 -3.49
N GLU A 123 -1.70 4.85 -4.31
CA GLU A 123 -1.82 4.87 -5.76
C GLU A 123 -0.49 4.48 -6.41
N PHE A 124 -0.56 4.08 -7.67
CA PHE A 124 0.61 3.76 -8.47
C PHE A 124 0.96 4.96 -9.35
N SER A 125 2.16 5.51 -9.17
CA SER A 125 2.65 6.69 -9.89
C SER A 125 3.08 6.33 -11.31
N ASN A 126 3.21 7.35 -12.16
CA ASN A 126 3.73 7.17 -13.51
C ASN A 126 5.22 6.76 -13.53
N ASP A 127 5.94 7.05 -12.45
CA ASP A 127 7.36 6.71 -12.28
C ASP A 127 7.55 5.26 -11.82
N GLY A 128 6.45 4.54 -11.55
CA GLY A 128 6.49 3.14 -11.17
C GLY A 128 6.50 2.89 -9.66
N GLU A 129 6.17 3.90 -8.86
CA GLU A 129 6.22 3.84 -7.40
C GLU A 129 4.81 3.77 -6.81
N VAL A 130 4.65 3.02 -5.72
CA VAL A 130 3.43 2.99 -4.92
C VAL A 130 3.53 4.05 -3.84
N ILE A 131 2.76 5.13 -3.99
CA ILE A 131 2.76 6.30 -3.12
C ILE A 131 1.45 6.43 -2.35
N LEU A 132 1.49 7.09 -1.19
CA LEU A 132 0.30 7.36 -0.40
C LEU A 132 -0.58 8.40 -1.12
N ARG A 133 -1.85 8.08 -1.33
CA ARG A 133 -2.82 8.97 -1.96
C ARG A 133 -3.36 9.98 -0.94
N ILE A 134 -2.71 11.14 -0.87
CA ILE A 134 -3.12 12.28 -0.06
C ILE A 134 -3.15 13.55 -0.92
N ASP A 135 -4.13 14.42 -0.65
CA ASP A 135 -4.13 15.76 -1.21
C ASP A 135 -3.16 16.68 -0.45
N ASP A 136 -2.76 17.78 -1.10
CA ASP A 136 -1.82 18.77 -0.55
C ASP A 136 -2.32 19.32 0.79
N ASP A 137 -3.61 19.64 0.91
CA ASP A 137 -4.24 20.10 2.15
C ASP A 137 -4.03 19.11 3.31
N THR A 138 -4.14 17.80 3.04
CA THR A 138 -3.93 16.74 4.02
C THR A 138 -2.45 16.60 4.37
N ALA A 139 -1.56 16.69 3.39
CA ALA A 139 -0.11 16.68 3.61
C ALA A 139 0.34 17.87 4.48
N GLU A 140 -0.20 19.06 4.23
CA GLU A 140 0.04 20.25 5.05
C GLU A 140 -0.46 20.06 6.48
N LYS A 141 -1.70 19.58 6.66
CA LYS A 141 -2.25 19.28 7.99
C LYS A 141 -1.42 18.27 8.77
N ILE A 142 -0.83 17.27 8.11
CA ILE A 142 0.08 16.33 8.77
C ILE A 142 1.29 17.06 9.35
N THR A 143 1.85 18.01 8.58
CA THR A 143 2.98 18.85 9.03
C THR A 143 2.58 19.81 10.16
N GLU A 144 1.38 20.38 10.09
CA GLU A 144 0.85 21.26 11.13
C GLU A 144 0.67 20.53 12.47
N VAL A 145 0.12 19.32 12.45
CA VAL A 145 -0.10 18.52 13.67
C VAL A 145 1.23 18.22 14.36
N ASP A 146 2.31 17.91 13.62
CA ASP A 146 3.64 17.75 14.21
C ASP A 146 4.10 19.01 14.96
N THR A 147 3.82 20.19 14.40
CA THR A 147 4.15 21.47 15.02
C THR A 147 3.33 21.73 16.29
N ILE A 148 2.03 21.41 16.27
CA ILE A 148 1.12 21.53 17.43
C ILE A 148 1.55 20.61 18.56
N LEU A 149 2.01 19.39 18.24
CA LEU A 149 2.42 18.39 19.22
C LEU A 149 3.82 18.62 19.78
N LYS A 150 4.61 19.56 19.23
CA LYS A 150 5.98 19.88 19.68
C LYS A 150 6.13 20.10 21.19
N PRO A 151 5.19 20.72 21.92
CA PRO A 151 5.25 20.84 23.38
C PRO A 151 4.94 19.55 24.16
N PHE A 152 4.57 18.47 23.49
CA PHE A 152 4.13 17.18 24.04
C PHE A 152 4.96 16.02 23.44
N PRO A 153 6.22 15.83 23.86
CA PRO A 153 7.19 14.95 23.18
C PRO A 153 6.69 13.51 22.96
N GLU A 154 6.07 12.91 23.97
CA GLU A 154 5.53 11.53 23.88
C GLU A 154 4.44 11.40 22.79
N ALA A 155 3.52 12.38 22.70
CA ALA A 155 2.46 12.37 21.71
C ALA A 155 3.02 12.68 20.31
N GLN A 156 4.00 13.59 20.22
CA GLN A 156 4.70 13.90 18.98
C GLN A 156 5.47 12.70 18.42
N GLU A 157 6.14 11.93 19.29
CA GLU A 157 6.90 10.74 18.87
C GLU A 157 5.99 9.69 18.25
N VAL A 158 4.89 9.34 18.93
CA VAL A 158 3.90 8.39 18.41
C VAL A 158 3.28 8.90 17.12
N TYR A 159 2.96 10.20 17.03
CA TYR A 159 2.46 10.83 15.81
C TYR A 159 3.42 10.68 14.63
N ARG A 160 4.70 11.02 14.83
CA ARG A 160 5.75 10.92 13.80
C ARG A 160 5.96 9.49 13.35
N ASP A 161 5.96 8.54 14.28
CA ASP A 161 6.10 7.11 13.96
C ASP A 161 4.91 6.61 13.12
N CYS A 162 3.70 7.10 13.41
CA CYS A 162 2.51 6.82 12.61
C CYS A 162 2.57 7.42 11.21
N ALA A 163 2.90 8.72 11.10
CA ALA A 163 3.04 9.40 9.82
C ALA A 163 4.13 8.73 8.97
N ARG A 164 5.32 8.50 9.55
CA ARG A 164 6.40 7.78 8.89
C ARG A 164 5.96 6.40 8.43
N GLY A 165 5.27 5.65 9.29
CA GLY A 165 4.79 4.31 8.95
C GLY A 165 3.81 4.27 7.77
N LEU A 166 3.00 5.31 7.58
CA LEU A 166 2.17 5.47 6.38
C LEU A 166 3.01 5.77 5.15
N PHE A 167 3.93 6.74 5.24
CA PHE A 167 4.77 7.13 4.10
C PHE A 167 5.70 6.02 3.65
N THR A 168 6.32 5.30 4.59
CA THR A 168 7.24 4.18 4.31
C THR A 168 6.51 2.85 4.16
N ARG A 169 5.17 2.82 4.23
CA ARG A 169 4.35 1.61 4.05
C ARG A 169 4.61 0.52 5.10
N SER A 170 5.39 0.82 6.14
CA SER A 170 5.83 -0.13 7.18
C SER A 170 4.77 -0.37 8.25
N LYS A 171 3.73 0.48 8.30
CA LYS A 171 2.58 0.31 9.19
C LYS A 171 1.29 0.11 8.40
N VAL A 172 0.45 -0.79 8.89
CA VAL A 172 -0.90 -0.97 8.36
C VAL A 172 -1.74 0.27 8.70
N PRO A 173 -2.43 0.89 7.72
CA PRO A 173 -3.20 2.13 7.95
C PRO A 173 -4.22 2.05 9.10
N LYS A 174 -4.82 0.87 9.34
CA LYS A 174 -5.74 0.65 10.45
C LYS A 174 -5.08 0.83 11.83
N ASN A 175 -3.85 0.34 11.98
CA ASN A 175 -3.11 0.47 13.24
C ASN A 175 -2.77 1.94 13.48
N VAL A 176 -2.40 2.65 12.41
CA VAL A 176 -2.13 4.09 12.46
C VAL A 176 -3.35 4.87 12.95
N VAL A 177 -4.57 4.56 12.49
CA VAL A 177 -5.79 5.24 13.01
C VAL A 177 -5.97 5.01 14.51
N GLY A 178 -5.68 3.79 15.01
CA GLY A 178 -5.73 3.48 16.43
C GLY A 178 -4.68 4.25 17.24
N ASP A 179 -3.43 4.24 16.77
CA ASP A 179 -2.33 4.95 17.42
C ASP A 179 -2.57 6.47 17.43
N MET A 180 -3.12 7.03 16.35
CA MET A 180 -3.49 8.45 16.29
C MET A 180 -4.61 8.82 17.28
N TYR A 181 -5.51 7.88 17.60
CA TYR A 181 -6.51 8.10 18.63
C TYR A 181 -5.88 8.21 20.03
N VAL A 182 -4.87 7.37 20.32
CA VAL A 182 -4.10 7.44 21.58
C VAL A 182 -3.36 8.77 21.68
N VAL A 183 -2.72 9.22 20.58
CA VAL A 183 -2.07 10.54 20.50
C VAL A 183 -3.05 11.66 20.88
N PHE A 184 -4.27 11.61 20.35
CA PHE A 184 -5.29 12.62 20.61
C PHE A 184 -5.75 12.60 22.08
N GLU A 185 -6.00 11.43 22.66
CA GLU A 185 -6.38 11.33 24.08
C GLU A 185 -5.27 11.87 25.02
N GLU A 186 -4.02 11.53 24.76
CA GLU A 186 -2.87 12.02 25.55
C GLU A 186 -2.67 13.53 25.41
N TYR A 187 -2.83 14.06 24.20
CA TYR A 187 -2.84 15.51 23.96
C TYR A 187 -3.94 16.19 24.77
N LEU A 188 -5.19 15.70 24.70
CA LEU A 188 -6.31 16.29 25.43
C LEU A 188 -6.09 16.28 26.95
N LYS A 189 -5.58 15.18 27.51
CA LYS A 189 -5.27 15.11 28.96
C LYS A 189 -4.30 16.21 29.37
N LYS A 190 -3.21 16.41 28.62
CA LYS A 190 -2.17 17.40 28.98
C LYS A 190 -2.61 18.83 28.78
N VAL A 191 -3.48 19.11 27.80
CA VAL A 191 -4.01 20.46 27.59
C VAL A 191 -5.07 20.81 28.63
N VAL A 192 -5.96 19.89 28.98
CA VAL A 192 -7.00 20.12 30.00
C VAL A 192 -6.39 20.37 31.38
N ILE A 193 -5.29 19.69 31.73
CA ILE A 193 -4.59 19.89 33.00
C ILE A 193 -3.90 21.27 33.08
N LYS A 194 -3.49 21.86 31.95
CA LYS A 194 -2.83 23.19 31.91
C LYS A 194 -3.80 24.38 32.03
N VAL A 195 -5.11 24.14 31.96
CA VAL A 195 -6.16 25.19 31.99
C VAL A 195 -6.81 25.32 33.38
N GLN A 196 -6.30 24.59 34.39
CA GLN A 196 -6.68 24.73 35.81
C GLN A 196 -5.56 25.43 36.59
#